data_AF-A0A961YTC5-F1
#
_entry.id   AF-A0A961YTC5-F1
#
_cell.length_a   1.000
_cell.length_b   1.000
_cell.length_c   1.000
_cell.angle_alpha   90.00
_cell.angle_beta   90.00
_cell.angle_gamma   90.00
#
_symmetry.space_group_name_H-M   'P 1'
#
loop_
_entity.id
_entity.type
_entity.pdbx_description
1 polymer ?
#
loop_
_entity_poly.entity_id
_entity_poly.type
_entity_poly.pdbx_seq_one_letter_code
_entity_poly.pdbx_strand_id
1 'polypeptide(L)'
;MRILIVVALGALLSGCLSLGGGGGSPRVEQGVWVRSDGQSGRDNPSLAAIFESDKAACTPAGTNEPDRGCMASRGYVLVPASQASAKAAEFRAATAARNNAPVQ
;
A
#
# COMPACT_ATOMS: atom_id res chain seq x y z
N MET A 1 -40.00 3.07 -47.88
CA MET A 1 -39.94 4.37 -47.17
C MET A 1 -39.00 4.19 -45.99
N ARG A 2 -37.73 4.65 -46.06
CA ARG A 2 -37.27 5.98 -45.59
C ARG A 2 -37.83 6.22 -44.18
N ILE A 3 -37.04 6.10 -43.12
CA ILE A 3 -36.19 7.20 -42.61
C ILE A 3 -34.89 6.65 -41.97
N LEU A 4 -33.77 7.20 -42.43
CA LEU A 4 -32.47 7.28 -41.75
C LEU A 4 -32.48 8.53 -40.87
N ILE A 5 -31.96 8.50 -39.63
CA ILE A 5 -31.37 9.61 -38.84
C ILE A 5 -30.66 8.95 -37.64
N VAL A 6 -29.34 8.74 -37.68
CA VAL A 6 -28.22 9.64 -37.33
C VAL A 6 -27.95 9.72 -35.81
N VAL A 7 -26.82 9.11 -35.47
CA VAL A 7 -25.96 9.21 -34.29
C VAL A 7 -25.89 10.61 -33.66
N ALA A 8 -25.99 10.71 -32.34
CA ALA A 8 -25.15 11.62 -31.54
C ALA A 8 -25.12 11.20 -30.06
N LEU A 9 -23.97 10.66 -29.65
CA LEU A 9 -23.47 10.69 -28.28
C LEU A 9 -23.46 12.15 -27.78
N GLY A 10 -24.08 12.41 -26.64
CA GLY A 10 -23.99 13.68 -25.91
C GLY A 10 -24.95 13.66 -24.71
N ALA A 11 -24.61 14.05 -23.49
CA ALA A 11 -23.45 14.77 -22.99
C ALA A 11 -23.06 14.18 -21.62
N LEU A 12 -21.75 14.17 -21.41
CA LEU A 12 -21.10 13.80 -20.17
C LEU A 12 -21.59 14.67 -19.02
N LEU A 13 -21.91 13.99 -17.92
CA LEU A 13 -21.72 14.40 -16.53
C LEU A 13 -21.79 15.91 -16.26
N SER A 14 -22.99 16.35 -15.88
CA SER A 14 -23.20 17.52 -15.04
C SER A 14 -22.16 17.55 -13.92
N GLY A 15 -21.28 18.55 -13.98
CA GLY A 15 -20.44 18.93 -12.87
C GLY A 15 -21.28 19.34 -11.69
N CYS A 16 -20.98 18.77 -10.53
CA CYS A 16 -21.16 19.49 -9.28
C CYS A 16 -19.83 20.20 -9.01
N LEU A 17 -19.82 21.51 -9.26
CA LEU A 17 -18.83 22.43 -8.72
C LEU A 17 -18.85 22.29 -7.20
N SER A 18 -17.79 21.73 -6.63
CA SER A 18 -17.40 22.04 -5.26
C SER A 18 -16.22 22.99 -5.32
N LEU A 19 -16.52 24.28 -5.48
CA LEU A 19 -15.66 25.35 -4.96
C LEU A 19 -15.68 25.20 -3.43
N GLY A 20 -14.72 24.46 -2.91
CA GLY A 20 -14.40 24.41 -1.49
C GLY A 20 -12.92 24.66 -1.34
N GLY A 21 -12.54 25.92 -1.10
CA GLY A 21 -11.19 26.27 -0.71
C GLY A 21 -10.80 25.53 0.55
N GLY A 22 -9.62 24.93 0.52
CA GLY A 22 -8.99 24.33 1.69
C GLY A 22 -7.53 24.14 1.35
N GLY A 23 -6.68 25.00 1.90
CA GLY A 23 -5.23 24.89 1.76
C GLY A 23 -4.80 23.47 2.09
N GLY A 24 -4.41 22.73 1.07
CA GLY A 24 -3.81 21.42 1.23
C GLY A 24 -2.41 21.62 1.77
N SER A 25 -2.27 21.75 3.09
CA SER A 25 -1.04 21.30 3.74
C SER A 25 -0.80 19.88 3.21
N PRO A 26 0.38 19.57 2.65
CA PRO A 26 0.66 18.20 2.23
C PRO A 26 0.46 17.33 3.47
N ARG A 27 -0.61 16.53 3.51
CA ARG A 27 -0.73 15.50 4.53
C ARG A 27 0.50 14.65 4.33
N VAL A 28 1.41 14.67 5.29
CA VAL A 28 2.51 13.71 5.35
C VAL A 28 1.82 12.35 5.41
N GLU A 29 1.75 11.68 4.27
CA GLU A 29 1.06 10.40 4.16
C GLU A 29 1.76 9.45 5.12
N GLN A 30 1.01 8.93 6.09
CA GLN A 30 1.58 8.04 7.11
C GLN A 30 2.11 6.78 6.42
N GLY A 31 3.37 6.46 6.68
CA GLY A 31 3.99 5.24 6.17
C GLY A 31 3.54 4.03 6.98
N VAL A 32 3.34 2.90 6.30
CA VAL A 32 3.04 1.60 6.90
C VAL A 32 4.14 0.62 6.50
N TRP A 33 4.66 -0.09 7.49
CA TRP A 33 5.65 -1.15 7.28
C TRP A 33 4.96 -2.42 6.78
N VAL A 34 5.39 -2.91 5.62
CA VAL A 34 4.88 -4.14 4.98
C VAL A 34 6.01 -5.15 4.84
N ARG A 35 5.76 -6.41 5.22
CA ARG A 35 6.76 -7.47 5.05
C ARG A 35 6.92 -7.89 3.59
N SER A 36 8.15 -8.02 3.13
CA SER A 36 8.49 -8.42 1.76
C SER A 36 8.24 -9.90 1.47
N ASP A 37 8.06 -10.73 2.50
CA ASP A 37 7.67 -12.14 2.37
C ASP A 37 6.17 -12.33 2.09
N GLY A 38 5.39 -11.25 2.13
CA GLY A 38 3.94 -11.26 1.93
C GLY A 38 3.14 -11.65 3.17
N GLN A 39 3.80 -12.03 4.27
CA GLN A 39 3.08 -12.37 5.50
C GLN A 39 2.64 -11.10 6.24
N SER A 40 1.59 -11.23 7.06
CA SER A 40 1.04 -10.11 7.83
C SER A 40 0.74 -10.54 9.25
N GLY A 41 0.98 -9.64 10.21
CA GLY A 41 0.53 -9.80 11.60
C GLY A 41 -0.98 -9.63 11.80
N ARG A 42 -1.74 -9.19 10.78
CA ARG A 42 -3.19 -8.92 10.89
C ARG A 42 -3.98 -10.14 11.38
N ASP A 43 -3.65 -11.30 10.83
CA ASP A 43 -4.31 -12.57 11.13
C ASP A 43 -3.34 -13.57 11.78
N ASN A 44 -2.16 -13.11 12.21
CA ASN A 44 -1.12 -13.94 12.82
C ASN A 44 -0.44 -13.19 14.00
N PRO A 45 -0.81 -13.49 15.26
CA PRO A 45 -0.29 -12.76 16.42
C PRO A 45 1.21 -12.93 16.63
N SER A 46 1.80 -14.06 16.24
CA SER A 46 3.24 -14.28 16.33
C SER A 46 4.01 -13.32 15.41
N LEU A 47 3.50 -13.08 14.20
CA LEU A 47 4.11 -12.11 13.28
C LEU A 47 3.92 -10.66 13.75
N ALA A 48 2.81 -10.36 14.44
CA ALA A 48 2.63 -9.06 15.07
C ALA A 48 3.68 -8.82 16.19
N ALA A 49 3.91 -9.83 17.05
CA ALA A 49 4.92 -9.74 18.09
C ALA A 49 6.35 -9.60 17.52
N ILE A 50 6.66 -10.32 16.43
CA ILE A 50 7.93 -10.19 15.72
C ILE A 50 8.11 -8.77 15.17
N PHE A 51 7.07 -8.19 14.55
CA PHE A 51 7.13 -6.82 14.06
C PHE A 51 7.42 -5.81 15.18
N GLU A 52 6.75 -5.90 16.33
CA GLU A 52 7.01 -4.99 17.45
C GLU A 52 8.44 -5.15 17.99
N SER A 53 8.95 -6.38 18.07
CA SER A 53 10.34 -6.65 18.46
C SER A 53 11.34 -6.06 17.46
N ASP A 54 11.11 -6.27 16.16
CA ASP A 54 11.95 -5.74 15.08
C ASP A 54 11.93 -4.20 15.07
N LYS A 55 10.74 -3.60 15.23
CA LYS A 55 10.56 -2.16 15.31
C LYS A 55 11.31 -1.59 16.51
N ALA A 56 11.19 -2.21 17.69
CA ALA A 56 11.92 -1.78 18.89
C ALA A 56 13.43 -1.88 18.69
N ALA A 57 13.93 -2.98 18.13
CA ALA A 57 15.34 -3.18 17.84
C ALA A 57 15.89 -2.17 16.81
N CYS A 58 15.04 -1.72 15.88
CA CYS A 58 15.39 -0.74 14.86
C CYS A 58 15.11 0.70 15.24
N THR A 59 14.57 1.00 16.44
CA THR A 59 14.28 2.37 16.86
C THR A 59 15.44 2.93 17.70
N PRO A 60 16.19 3.93 17.20
CA PRO A 60 17.24 4.58 17.98
C PRO A 60 16.71 5.23 19.26
N ALA A 61 17.55 5.29 20.29
CA ALA A 61 17.20 6.01 21.52
C ALA A 61 16.88 7.48 21.21
N GLY A 62 15.76 7.97 21.73
CA GLY A 62 15.31 9.35 21.53
C GLY A 62 14.51 9.61 20.25
N THR A 63 14.22 8.59 19.44
CA THR A 63 13.29 8.70 18.30
C THR A 63 12.03 7.86 18.52
N ASN A 64 10.96 8.18 17.79
CA ASN A 64 9.70 7.42 17.79
C ASN A 64 9.50 6.59 16.51
N GLU A 65 10.38 6.77 15.53
CA GLU A 65 10.33 6.07 14.24
C GLU A 65 11.55 5.15 14.11
N PRO A 66 11.36 3.90 13.66
CA PRO A 66 12.46 3.00 13.38
C PRO A 66 13.33 3.46 12.20
N ASP A 67 14.61 3.13 12.25
CA ASP A 67 15.53 3.32 11.14
C ASP A 67 15.11 2.50 9.92
N ARG A 68 15.03 3.17 8.75
CA ARG A 68 14.55 2.52 7.52
C ARG A 68 15.54 1.49 6.99
N GLY A 69 16.84 1.70 7.16
CA GLY A 69 17.85 0.73 6.74
C GLY A 69 17.77 -0.56 7.56
N CYS A 70 17.63 -0.43 8.87
CA CYS A 70 17.43 -1.54 9.80
C CYS A 70 16.14 -2.30 9.51
N MET A 71 15.02 -1.62 9.28
CA MET A 71 13.77 -2.28 8.93
C MET A 71 13.86 -3.00 7.57
N ALA A 72 14.54 -2.39 6.59
CA ALA A 72 14.74 -2.99 5.28
C ALA A 72 15.62 -4.26 5.35
N SER A 73 16.66 -4.28 6.17
CA SER A 73 17.51 -5.48 6.35
C SER A 73 16.76 -6.63 7.01
N ARG A 74 15.70 -6.32 7.78
CA ARG A 74 14.78 -7.30 8.38
C ARG A 74 13.61 -7.70 7.47
N GLY A 75 13.58 -7.20 6.23
CA GLY A 75 12.56 -7.56 5.24
C GLY A 75 11.26 -6.76 5.34
N TYR A 76 11.31 -5.53 5.88
CA TYR A 76 10.17 -4.61 5.87
C TYR A 76 10.37 -3.49 4.87
N VAL A 77 9.29 -3.11 4.19
CA VAL A 77 9.26 -2.00 3.24
C VAL A 77 8.27 -0.96 3.76
N LEU A 78 8.73 0.28 3.92
CA LEU A 78 7.85 1.40 4.24
C LEU A 78 7.13 1.84 2.98
N VAL A 79 5.81 1.76 3.00
CA VAL A 79 4.96 2.24 1.89
C VAL A 79 3.92 3.23 2.40
N PRO A 80 3.41 4.11 1.54
CA PRO A 80 2.31 4.98 1.92
C PRO A 80 1.08 4.17 2.34
N ALA A 81 0.33 4.61 3.35
CA ALA A 81 -0.81 3.86 3.90
C ALA A 81 -1.84 3.48 2.82
N SER A 82 -2.05 4.33 1.82
CA SER A 82 -2.95 4.05 0.69
C SER A 82 -2.52 2.85 -0.16
N GLN A 83 -1.23 2.54 -0.17
CA GLN A 83 -0.63 1.47 -0.99
C GLN A 83 -0.29 0.21 -0.18
N ALA A 84 -0.45 0.23 1.15
CA ALA A 84 -0.04 -0.88 2.02
C ALA A 84 -0.70 -2.21 1.65
N SER A 85 -2.01 -2.21 1.40
CA SER A 85 -2.76 -3.41 1.02
C SER A 85 -2.35 -3.95 -0.35
N ALA A 86 -2.20 -3.06 -1.33
CA ALA A 86 -1.78 -3.40 -2.68
C ALA A 86 -0.36 -3.99 -2.69
N LYS A 87 0.59 -3.35 -1.99
CA LYS A 87 1.96 -3.85 -1.88
C LYS A 87 2.04 -5.18 -1.14
N ALA A 88 1.26 -5.36 -0.06
CA ALA A 88 1.18 -6.64 0.64
C ALA A 88 0.62 -7.75 -0.27
N ALA A 89 -0.35 -7.44 -1.14
CA ALA A 89 -0.88 -8.40 -2.11
C ALA A 89 0.16 -8.78 -3.18
N GLU A 90 0.92 -7.80 -3.68
CA GLU A 90 2.03 -8.03 -4.61
C GLU A 90 3.09 -8.97 -4.01
N PHE A 91 3.53 -8.72 -2.77
CA PHE A 91 4.52 -9.61 -2.12
C PHE A 91 3.97 -11.02 -1.89
N ARG A 92 2.70 -11.16 -1.51
CA ARG A 92 2.06 -12.48 -1.41
C ARG A 92 2.06 -13.23 -2.74
N ALA A 93 1.68 -12.55 -3.82
CA ALA A 93 1.68 -13.14 -5.16
C ALA A 93 3.09 -13.55 -5.60
N ALA A 94 4.09 -12.71 -5.35
CA ALA A 94 5.49 -13.00 -5.66
C ALA A 94 6.01 -14.22 -4.87
N THR A 95 5.71 -14.32 -3.57
CA THR A 95 6.07 -15.48 -2.75
C THR A 95 5.39 -16.75 -3.24
N ALA A 96 4.09 -16.70 -3.54
CA ALA A 96 3.36 -17.85 -4.08
C ALA A 96 3.94 -18.32 -5.43
N ALA A 97 4.28 -17.39 -6.33
CA ALA A 97 4.92 -17.72 -7.60
C ALA A 97 6.28 -18.40 -7.42
N ARG A 98 7.11 -17.94 -6.47
CA ARG A 98 8.39 -18.56 -6.14
C ARG A 98 8.22 -19.99 -5.60
N ASN A 99 7.24 -20.21 -4.74
CA ASN A 99 6.98 -21.51 -4.14
C ASN A 99 6.45 -22.55 -5.16
N ASN A 100 5.82 -22.07 -6.24
CA ASN A 100 5.28 -22.91 -7.31
C ASN A 100 6.23 -23.07 -8.51
N ALA A 101 7.41 -22.44 -8.48
CA ALA A 101 8.39 -22.58 -9.56
C ALA A 101 9.00 -24.00 -9.54
N PRO A 102 9.11 -24.70 -10.69
CA PRO A 102 9.77 -25.99 -10.73
C PRO A 102 11.24 -25.81 -10.32
N VAL A 103 11.69 -26.61 -9.35
CA VAL A 103 13.11 -26.77 -9.04
C VAL A 103 13.79 -27.32 -10.29
N GLN A 104 14.72 -26.53 -10.85
CA GLN A 104 15.52 -26.94 -12.00
C GLN A 104 16.61 -27.93 -11.56
#